data_AF-A0A345ZA21-F1
#
_entry.id   AF-A0A345ZA21-F1
#
_cell.length_a   1.000
_cell.length_b   1.000
_cell.length_c   1.000
_cell.angle_alpha   90.00
_cell.angle_beta   90.00
_cell.angle_gamma   90.00
#
_symmetry.space_group_name_H-M   'P 1'
#
loop_
_entity.id
_entity.type
_entity.pdbx_description
1 polymer ?
#
loop_
_entity_poly.entity_id
_entity_poly.type
_entity_poly.pdbx_seq_one_letter_code
_entity_poly.pdbx_strand_id
1 'polypeptide(L)'
;MQSHNLETKETKLLKHLGNLRKMIVNHHDLDNLSEFVLHDLCGQSCFNLNKAAYFINNPDFRCLQGVSGYHEQDVKNLAGNAWDNKKLFMAHMQNSPFNQKVRSNSTVNFEKGKASEKYMADKLADELEINNPLYVTWDLKHANHGLLIYEAPEQEIIHVKDHLFDALYYLSFCPVFLKA
;
A
#
# COMPACT_ATOMS: atom_id res chain seq x y z
N MET A 1 -18.58 -14.70 -37.12
CA MET A 1 -17.34 -15.02 -36.39
C MET A 1 -17.33 -14.19 -35.12
N GLN A 2 -17.60 -14.83 -33.97
CA GLN A 2 -17.61 -14.16 -32.68
C GLN A 2 -16.16 -14.05 -32.19
N SER A 3 -15.62 -12.83 -32.22
CA SER A 3 -14.34 -12.51 -31.61
C SER A 3 -14.52 -12.52 -30.09
N HIS A 4 -14.33 -13.68 -29.45
CA HIS A 4 -14.15 -13.73 -28.00
C HIS A 4 -12.87 -12.99 -27.66
N ASN A 5 -13.01 -11.72 -27.30
CA ASN A 5 -11.92 -10.87 -26.87
C ASN A 5 -11.48 -11.38 -25.49
N LEU A 6 -10.46 -12.25 -25.44
CA LEU A 6 -9.89 -12.71 -24.18
C LEU A 6 -9.26 -11.51 -23.48
N GLU A 7 -9.92 -11.04 -22.42
CA GLU A 7 -9.43 -9.94 -21.62
C GLU A 7 -8.13 -10.34 -20.92
N THR A 8 -7.02 -9.67 -21.24
CA THR A 8 -5.72 -9.97 -20.65
C THR A 8 -5.69 -9.59 -19.17
N LYS A 9 -4.81 -10.22 -18.37
CA LYS A 9 -4.61 -9.88 -16.95
C LYS A 9 -4.32 -8.38 -16.76
N GLU A 10 -3.51 -7.81 -17.66
CA GLU A 10 -3.19 -6.39 -17.67
C GLU A 10 -4.43 -5.51 -17.93
N THR A 11 -5.31 -5.90 -18.86
CA THR A 11 -6.55 -5.15 -19.12
C THR A 11 -7.46 -5.13 -17.89
N LYS A 12 -7.55 -6.24 -17.16
CA LYS A 12 -8.32 -6.35 -15.91
C LYS A 12 -7.74 -5.44 -14.82
N LEU A 13 -6.42 -5.46 -14.65
CA LEU A 13 -5.73 -4.55 -13.73
C LEU A 13 -6.02 -3.09 -14.07
N LEU A 14 -5.79 -2.67 -15.32
CA LEU A 14 -5.97 -1.27 -15.70
C LEU A 14 -7.41 -0.79 -15.52
N LYS A 15 -8.39 -1.67 -15.77
CA LYS A 15 -9.79 -1.39 -15.43
C LYS A 15 -10.01 -1.27 -13.93
N HIS A 16 -9.40 -2.13 -13.13
CA HIS A 16 -9.47 -2.07 -11.66
C HIS A 16 -8.88 -0.76 -11.13
N LEU A 17 -7.64 -0.41 -11.53
CA LEU A 17 -7.00 0.85 -11.18
C LEU A 17 -7.82 2.07 -11.65
N GLY A 18 -8.39 1.99 -12.85
CA GLY A 18 -9.31 3.00 -13.39
C GLY A 18 -10.62 3.15 -12.62
N ASN A 19 -11.03 2.15 -11.84
CA ASN A 19 -12.15 2.23 -10.91
C ASN A 19 -11.70 2.66 -9.51
N LEU A 20 -10.53 2.23 -9.04
CA LEU A 20 -9.95 2.61 -7.75
C LEU A 20 -9.87 4.14 -7.60
N ARG A 21 -9.46 4.87 -8.64
CA ARG A 21 -9.49 6.33 -8.64
C ARG A 21 -10.89 6.92 -8.35
N LYS A 22 -11.96 6.29 -8.85
CA LYS A 22 -13.34 6.71 -8.60
C LYS A 22 -13.72 6.42 -7.16
N MET A 23 -13.28 5.27 -6.63
CA MET A 23 -13.52 4.89 -5.24
C MET A 23 -12.86 5.86 -4.28
N ILE A 24 -11.61 6.28 -4.55
CA ILE A 24 -10.88 7.29 -3.77
C ILE A 24 -11.64 8.62 -3.75
N VAL A 25 -12.08 9.11 -4.92
CA VAL A 25 -12.83 10.38 -5.01
C VAL A 25 -14.17 10.30 -4.27
N ASN A 26 -14.90 9.19 -4.43
CA ASN A 26 -16.21 9.02 -3.80
C ASN A 26 -16.15 8.82 -2.27
N HIS A 27 -14.96 8.51 -1.74
CA HIS A 27 -14.73 8.17 -0.33
C HIS A 27 -13.58 8.98 0.28
N HIS A 28 -13.34 10.18 -0.24
CA HIS A 28 -12.26 11.06 0.21
C HIS A 28 -12.43 11.52 1.67
N ASP A 29 -13.62 11.32 2.24
CA ASP A 29 -13.99 11.60 3.62
C ASP A 29 -13.57 10.51 4.61
N LEU A 30 -13.04 9.37 4.15
CA LEU A 30 -12.59 8.30 5.03
C LEU A 30 -11.21 8.59 5.63
N ASP A 31 -11.12 8.60 6.95
CA ASP A 31 -9.86 8.85 7.67
C ASP A 31 -8.77 7.80 7.38
N ASN A 32 -9.18 6.56 7.13
CA ASN A 32 -8.29 5.43 6.86
C ASN A 32 -8.31 5.01 5.39
N LEU A 33 -8.55 5.93 4.46
CA LEU A 33 -8.61 5.66 3.03
C LEU A 33 -7.35 4.94 2.50
N SER A 34 -6.18 5.21 3.07
CA SER A 34 -4.93 4.54 2.74
C SER A 34 -4.97 3.02 3.02
N GLU A 35 -5.72 2.57 4.02
CA GLU A 35 -5.93 1.14 4.31
C GLU A 35 -6.73 0.47 3.18
N PHE A 36 -7.78 1.13 2.68
CA PHE A 36 -8.57 0.62 1.54
C PHE A 36 -7.75 0.58 0.25
N VAL A 37 -7.03 1.66 -0.05
CA VAL A 37 -6.20 1.73 -1.26
C VAL A 37 -5.09 0.68 -1.21
N LEU A 38 -4.36 0.57 -0.09
CA LEU A 38 -3.31 -0.44 0.03
C LEU A 38 -3.87 -1.86 -0.09
N HIS A 39 -5.02 -2.14 0.53
CA HIS A 39 -5.70 -3.42 0.43
C HIS A 39 -6.02 -3.78 -1.03
N ASP A 40 -6.59 -2.85 -1.79
CA ASP A 40 -6.92 -3.05 -3.19
C ASP A 40 -5.69 -3.31 -4.06
N LEU A 41 -4.61 -2.55 -3.83
CA LEU A 41 -3.36 -2.72 -4.58
C LEU A 41 -2.71 -4.08 -4.28
N CYS A 42 -2.73 -4.53 -3.03
CA CYS A 42 -2.11 -5.79 -2.64
C CYS A 42 -2.97 -7.02 -2.98
N GLY A 43 -4.28 -6.85 -3.11
CA GLY A 43 -5.21 -7.95 -3.38
C GLY A 43 -4.98 -8.67 -4.72
N GLN A 44 -5.60 -9.84 -4.85
CA GLN A 44 -5.49 -10.73 -6.02
C GLN A 44 -5.90 -10.08 -7.35
N SER A 45 -6.79 -9.08 -7.31
CA SER A 45 -7.24 -8.34 -8.50
C SER A 45 -6.20 -7.34 -9.03
N CYS A 46 -5.15 -7.05 -8.24
CA CYS A 46 -4.06 -6.14 -8.60
C CYS A 46 -2.70 -6.85 -8.59
N PHE A 47 -1.84 -6.54 -7.61
CA PHE A 47 -0.45 -6.99 -7.59
C PHE A 47 -0.23 -8.27 -6.80
N ASN A 48 -1.28 -8.80 -6.14
CA ASN A 48 -1.24 -10.07 -5.42
C ASN A 48 -0.03 -10.18 -4.48
N LEU A 49 0.19 -9.15 -3.66
CA LEU A 49 1.27 -9.11 -2.69
C LEU A 49 0.83 -9.88 -1.44
N ASN A 50 1.75 -10.62 -0.82
CA ASN A 50 1.43 -11.34 0.42
C ASN A 50 1.45 -10.41 1.64
N LYS A 51 2.43 -9.51 1.70
CA LYS A 51 2.59 -8.57 2.82
C LYS A 51 3.23 -7.28 2.34
N ALA A 52 2.71 -6.14 2.78
CA ALA A 52 3.18 -4.82 2.39
C ALA A 52 2.92 -3.77 3.48
N ALA A 53 3.86 -2.87 3.70
CA ALA A 53 3.78 -1.83 4.70
C ALA A 53 4.05 -0.46 4.05
N TYR A 54 3.12 0.47 4.27
CA TYR A 54 3.18 1.84 3.76
C TYR A 54 3.53 2.82 4.87
N PHE A 55 4.53 3.65 4.58
CA PHE A 55 5.09 4.67 5.45
C PHE A 55 5.12 6.03 4.77
N ILE A 56 5.12 7.07 5.60
CA ILE A 56 5.39 8.44 5.17
C ILE A 56 6.63 8.95 5.89
N ASN A 57 7.62 9.32 5.09
CA ASN A 57 8.85 9.96 5.51
C ASN A 57 8.68 11.48 5.36
N ASN A 58 8.73 12.22 6.45
CA ASN A 58 8.68 13.68 6.45
C ASN A 58 10.04 14.25 6.93
N PRO A 59 10.85 14.79 6.02
CA PRO A 59 12.14 15.39 6.37
C PRO A 59 12.04 16.63 7.26
N ASP A 60 11.00 17.45 7.09
CA ASP A 60 10.81 18.71 7.82
C ASP A 60 10.56 18.47 9.31
N PHE A 61 9.81 17.43 9.64
CA PHE A 61 9.54 17.00 11.02
C PHE A 61 10.47 15.88 11.51
N ARG A 62 11.46 15.49 10.70
CA ARG A 62 12.40 14.41 10.98
C ARG A 62 11.73 13.10 11.40
N CYS A 63 10.56 12.81 10.84
CA CYS A 63 9.79 11.63 11.21
C CYS A 63 9.57 10.68 10.03
N LEU A 64 9.51 9.39 10.36
CA LEU A 64 9.02 8.32 9.51
C LEU A 64 7.90 7.65 10.28
N GLN A 65 6.69 7.61 9.70
CA GLN A 65 5.51 7.08 10.36
C GLN A 65 4.85 6.00 9.51
N GLY A 66 4.54 4.86 10.12
CA GLY A 66 3.71 3.83 9.50
C GLY A 66 2.26 4.29 9.36
N VAL A 67 1.71 4.10 8.17
CA VAL A 67 0.37 4.56 7.81
C VAL A 67 -0.61 3.39 7.71
N SER A 68 -0.21 2.33 7.01
CA SER A 68 -1.07 1.18 6.74
C SER A 68 -0.24 -0.07 6.47
N GLY A 69 -0.67 -1.20 7.00
CA GLY A 69 -0.11 -2.51 6.72
C GLY A 69 -1.14 -3.44 6.08
N TYR A 70 -0.71 -4.19 5.09
CA TYR A 70 -1.45 -5.29 4.48
C TYR A 70 -0.72 -6.60 4.73
N HIS A 71 -1.45 -7.62 5.14
CA HIS A 71 -0.98 -9.00 5.20
C HIS A 71 -2.12 -9.91 4.78
N GLU A 72 -1.89 -10.78 3.79
CA GLU A 72 -2.92 -11.64 3.21
C GLU A 72 -3.62 -12.47 4.31
N GLN A 73 -2.85 -12.99 5.27
CA GLN A 73 -3.41 -13.79 6.36
C GLN A 73 -4.35 -13.00 7.27
N ASP A 74 -4.09 -11.71 7.47
CA ASP A 74 -4.93 -10.86 8.29
C ASP A 74 -6.29 -10.63 7.60
N VAL A 75 -6.35 -10.64 6.27
CA VAL A 75 -7.55 -10.28 5.50
C VAL A 75 -8.28 -11.46 4.85
N LYS A 76 -7.73 -12.69 4.93
CA LYS A 76 -8.33 -13.91 4.34
C LYS A 76 -9.79 -14.17 4.73
N ASN A 77 -10.17 -13.80 5.94
CA ASN A 77 -11.51 -14.02 6.48
C ASN A 77 -12.45 -12.82 6.31
N LEU A 78 -12.00 -11.76 5.64
CA LEU A 78 -12.83 -10.61 5.38
C LEU A 78 -13.90 -11.00 4.34
N ALA A 79 -15.16 -11.03 4.78
CA ALA A 79 -16.27 -11.34 3.91
C ALA A 79 -16.63 -10.15 3.01
N GLY A 80 -16.51 -10.34 1.69
CA GLY A 80 -16.95 -9.37 0.67
C GLY A 80 -15.89 -8.32 0.29
N ASN A 81 -16.34 -7.34 -0.48
CA ASN A 81 -15.49 -6.24 -0.94
C ASN A 81 -15.34 -5.18 0.18
N ALA A 82 -14.11 -4.78 0.49
CA ALA A 82 -13.79 -3.75 1.48
C ALA A 82 -14.61 -2.47 1.27
N TRP A 83 -14.82 -2.06 0.02
CA TRP A 83 -15.54 -0.84 -0.34
C TRP A 83 -17.06 -0.93 -0.15
N ASP A 84 -17.64 -2.13 -0.22
CA ASP A 84 -19.09 -2.32 -0.06
C ASP A 84 -19.49 -2.30 1.43
N ASN A 85 -18.61 -2.81 2.31
CA ASN A 85 -18.84 -2.85 3.75
C ASN A 85 -17.74 -2.11 4.54
N LYS A 86 -17.65 -0.80 4.30
CA LYS A 86 -16.63 0.09 4.90
C LYS A 86 -16.51 -0.06 6.41
N LYS A 87 -17.63 -0.11 7.15
CA LYS A 87 -17.61 -0.21 8.62
C LYS A 87 -16.97 -1.51 9.10
N LEU A 88 -17.31 -2.62 8.47
CA LEU A 88 -16.73 -3.92 8.80
C LEU A 88 -15.24 -3.96 8.46
N PHE A 89 -14.87 -3.44 7.28
CA PHE A 89 -13.46 -3.34 6.89
C PHE A 89 -12.63 -2.48 7.84
N MET A 90 -13.13 -1.28 8.19
CA MET A 90 -12.45 -0.39 9.16
C MET A 90 -12.26 -1.06 10.52
N ALA A 91 -13.31 -1.72 11.05
CA ALA A 91 -13.23 -2.44 12.30
C ALA A 91 -12.26 -3.62 12.23
N HIS A 92 -12.19 -4.30 11.08
CA HIS A 92 -11.24 -5.37 10.84
C HIS A 92 -9.80 -4.85 10.82
N MET A 93 -9.52 -3.81 10.03
CA MET A 93 -8.18 -3.21 9.92
C MET A 93 -7.70 -2.60 11.24
N GLN A 94 -8.60 -2.08 12.07
CA GLN A 94 -8.29 -1.65 13.43
C GLN A 94 -7.79 -2.79 14.32
N ASN A 95 -8.20 -4.03 14.06
CA ASN A 95 -7.82 -5.21 14.82
C ASN A 95 -6.79 -6.10 14.10
N SER A 96 -6.37 -5.74 12.87
CA SER A 96 -5.35 -6.47 12.12
C SER A 96 -4.00 -6.37 12.83
N PRO A 97 -3.41 -7.49 13.29
CA PRO A 97 -2.13 -7.46 13.99
C PRO A 97 -1.02 -6.82 13.19
N PHE A 98 -0.94 -7.11 11.88
CA PHE A 98 0.10 -6.54 11.03
C PHE A 98 -0.11 -5.05 10.78
N ASN A 99 -1.35 -4.62 10.49
CA ASN A 99 -1.66 -3.20 10.33
C ASN A 99 -1.34 -2.40 11.60
N GLN A 100 -1.69 -2.93 12.77
CA GLN A 100 -1.33 -2.32 14.05
C GLN A 100 0.19 -2.22 14.23
N LYS A 101 0.93 -3.30 13.91
CA LYS A 101 2.40 -3.32 13.99
C LYS A 101 3.01 -2.21 13.12
N VAL A 102 2.57 -2.08 11.87
CA VAL A 102 3.00 -1.00 10.97
C VAL A 102 2.65 0.38 11.53
N ARG A 103 1.39 0.61 11.92
CA ARG A 103 0.91 1.92 12.42
C ARG A 103 1.51 2.35 13.75
N SER A 104 2.03 1.39 14.52
CA SER A 104 2.75 1.64 15.77
C SER A 104 4.21 2.05 15.54
N ASN A 105 4.76 1.80 14.34
CA ASN A 105 6.12 2.15 14.01
C ASN A 105 6.24 3.66 13.71
N SER A 106 7.05 4.33 14.52
CA SER A 106 7.45 5.70 14.32
C SER A 106 8.93 5.83 14.68
N THR A 107 9.72 6.38 13.76
CA THR A 107 11.17 6.52 13.91
C THR A 107 11.65 7.80 13.24
N VAL A 108 12.95 8.06 13.29
CA VAL A 108 13.57 9.19 12.61
C VAL A 108 13.50 9.00 11.09
N ASN A 109 13.32 10.10 10.36
CA ASN A 109 13.33 10.14 8.91
C ASN A 109 14.63 9.59 8.29
N PHE A 110 14.58 9.32 6.99
CA PHE A 110 15.76 9.06 6.16
C PHE A 110 15.87 10.08 5.03
N GLU A 111 17.06 10.17 4.42
CA GLU A 111 17.29 10.97 3.21
C GLU A 111 17.06 10.11 1.98
N LYS A 112 16.13 10.52 1.12
CA LYS A 112 15.80 9.81 -0.12
C LYS A 112 17.02 9.74 -1.05
N GLY A 113 17.25 8.57 -1.65
CA GLY A 113 18.38 8.33 -2.59
C GLY A 113 19.77 8.26 -1.95
N LYS A 114 19.84 8.16 -0.61
CA LYS A 114 21.09 7.98 0.14
C LYS A 114 21.17 6.57 0.71
N ALA A 115 22.35 6.17 1.18
CA ALA A 115 22.54 4.87 1.84
C ALA A 115 21.63 4.66 3.06
N SER A 116 21.21 5.74 3.73
CA SER A 116 20.26 5.71 4.84
C SER A 116 18.85 5.24 4.44
N GLU A 117 18.43 5.43 3.18
CA GLU A 117 17.14 4.94 2.67
C GLU A 117 17.10 3.41 2.69
N LYS A 118 18.08 2.76 2.05
CA LYS A 118 18.16 1.30 2.02
C LYS A 118 18.30 0.72 3.43
N TYR A 119 19.18 1.31 4.25
CA TYR A 119 19.33 0.90 5.64
C TYR A 119 18.01 0.96 6.41
N MET A 120 17.23 2.04 6.24
CA MET A 120 15.94 2.18 6.90
C MET A 120 14.91 1.17 6.39
N ALA A 121 14.85 0.95 5.08
CA ALA A 121 13.96 -0.05 4.47
C ALA A 121 14.28 -1.46 4.98
N ASP A 122 15.56 -1.85 5.01
CA ASP A 122 16.01 -3.15 5.52
C ASP A 122 15.68 -3.30 7.01
N LYS A 123 15.97 -2.27 7.82
CA LYS A 123 15.64 -2.27 9.27
C LYS A 123 14.15 -2.45 9.51
N LEU A 124 13.30 -1.72 8.79
CA LEU A 124 11.85 -1.82 8.93
C LEU A 124 11.33 -3.18 8.46
N ALA A 125 11.89 -3.73 7.38
CA ALA A 125 11.52 -5.05 6.91
C ALA A 125 11.79 -6.13 7.98
N ASP A 126 12.96 -6.05 8.64
CA ASP A 126 13.33 -6.95 9.73
C ASP A 126 12.37 -6.79 10.92
N GLU A 127 12.11 -5.55 11.36
CA GLU A 127 11.18 -5.25 12.47
C GLU A 127 9.76 -5.75 12.19
N LEU A 128 9.32 -5.70 10.93
CA LEU A 128 7.98 -6.09 10.50
C LEU A 128 7.87 -7.54 10.05
N GLU A 129 8.98 -8.28 10.02
CA GLU A 129 9.04 -9.67 9.53
C GLU A 129 8.52 -9.78 8.08
N ILE A 130 8.98 -8.86 7.22
CA ILE A 130 8.73 -8.89 5.77
C ILE A 130 9.83 -9.73 5.12
N ASN A 131 9.46 -10.89 4.57
CA ASN A 131 10.42 -11.83 3.99
C ASN A 131 10.79 -11.42 2.56
N ASN A 132 12.07 -11.55 2.20
CA ASN A 132 12.60 -11.17 0.88
C ASN A 132 12.11 -9.76 0.45
N PRO A 133 12.41 -8.71 1.24
CA PRO A 133 11.80 -7.40 1.07
C PRO A 133 12.27 -6.72 -0.21
N LEU A 134 11.31 -6.15 -0.92
CA LEU A 134 11.51 -5.10 -1.90
C LEU A 134 10.96 -3.80 -1.34
N TYR A 135 11.49 -2.67 -1.81
CA TYR A 135 10.99 -1.38 -1.41
C TYR A 135 10.99 -0.38 -2.56
N VAL A 136 10.11 0.61 -2.46
CA VAL A 136 9.98 1.73 -3.40
C VAL A 136 9.75 3.01 -2.60
N THR A 137 10.41 4.09 -3.03
CA THR A 137 10.15 5.45 -2.54
C THR A 137 9.67 6.36 -3.67
N TRP A 138 8.77 7.28 -3.35
CA TRP A 138 8.24 8.27 -4.31
C TRP A 138 7.93 9.59 -3.62
N ASP A 139 7.81 10.66 -4.40
CA ASP A 139 7.53 12.00 -3.87
C ASP A 139 6.03 12.18 -3.61
N LEU A 140 5.71 12.78 -2.46
CA LEU A 140 4.37 13.15 -2.03
C LEU A 140 4.24 14.67 -1.93
N LYS A 141 3.02 15.15 -1.70
CA LYS A 141 2.76 16.58 -1.44
C LYS A 141 3.54 17.04 -0.20
N HIS A 142 3.87 18.33 -0.18
CA HIS A 142 4.57 18.98 0.95
C HIS A 142 5.95 18.38 1.26
N ALA A 143 6.71 18.00 0.22
CA ALA A 143 8.05 17.42 0.35
C ALA A 143 8.12 16.15 1.24
N ASN A 144 6.99 15.49 1.45
CA ASN A 144 6.94 14.16 2.03
C ASN A 144 7.44 13.12 1.01
N HIS A 145 7.89 11.98 1.50
CA HIS A 145 8.18 10.81 0.66
C HIS A 145 7.35 9.62 1.11
N GLY A 146 6.74 8.92 0.16
CA GLY A 146 6.13 7.62 0.41
C GLY A 146 7.23 6.56 0.45
N LEU A 147 7.07 5.59 1.33
CA LEU A 147 7.88 4.37 1.36
C LEU A 147 6.93 3.17 1.42
N LEU A 148 7.03 2.30 0.44
CA LEU A 148 6.37 0.99 0.45
C LEU A 148 7.45 -0.08 0.60
N ILE A 149 7.29 -0.96 1.59
CA ILE A 149 8.11 -2.16 1.75
C ILE A 149 7.18 -3.36 1.59
N TYR A 150 7.54 -4.34 0.78
CA TYR A 150 6.67 -5.48 0.48
C TYR A 150 7.47 -6.75 0.20
N GLU A 151 6.85 -7.90 0.38
CA GLU A 151 7.47 -9.19 0.05
C GLU A 151 7.51 -9.35 -1.47
N ALA A 152 8.66 -9.75 -2.01
CA ALA A 152 8.77 -10.05 -3.43
C ALA A 152 7.74 -11.13 -3.83
N PRO A 153 6.97 -10.94 -4.91
CA PRO A 153 6.00 -11.92 -5.33
C PRO A 153 6.69 -13.24 -5.73
N GLU A 154 6.09 -14.38 -5.37
CA GLU A 154 6.63 -15.72 -5.69
C GLU A 154 6.77 -15.96 -7.19
N GLN A 155 5.91 -15.33 -8.00
CA GLN A 155 5.97 -15.33 -9.45
C GLN A 155 6.39 -13.94 -9.93
N GLU A 156 7.40 -13.88 -10.80
CA GLU A 156 7.93 -12.63 -11.31
C GLU A 156 6.85 -11.90 -12.13
N ILE A 157 6.26 -10.85 -11.54
CA ILE A 157 5.26 -10.01 -12.21
C ILE A 157 5.99 -8.94 -13.04
N ILE A 158 6.88 -9.36 -13.95
CA ILE A 158 7.76 -8.44 -14.71
C ILE A 158 6.93 -7.41 -15.49
N HIS A 159 5.84 -7.85 -16.13
CA HIS A 159 5.02 -7.00 -17.00
C HIS A 159 4.10 -6.02 -16.27
N VAL A 160 4.00 -6.12 -14.94
CA VAL A 160 3.03 -5.34 -14.16
C VAL A 160 3.71 -4.51 -13.07
N LYS A 161 5.02 -4.69 -12.89
CA LYS A 161 5.82 -3.96 -11.91
C LYS A 161 5.82 -2.45 -12.18
N ASP A 162 5.83 -2.04 -13.44
CA ASP A 162 5.76 -0.62 -13.81
C ASP A 162 4.42 -0.01 -13.38
N HIS A 163 3.32 -0.75 -13.55
CA HIS A 163 1.99 -0.33 -13.10
C HIS A 163 1.88 -0.23 -11.58
N LEU A 164 2.68 -0.99 -10.82
CA LEU A 164 2.72 -0.86 -9.36
C LEU A 164 3.19 0.53 -8.98
N PHE A 165 4.32 0.98 -9.52
CA PHE A 165 4.88 2.29 -9.21
C PHE A 165 3.89 3.42 -9.49
N ASP A 166 3.24 3.39 -10.65
CA ASP A 166 2.22 4.39 -11.01
C ASP A 166 1.01 4.33 -10.08
N ALA A 167 0.59 3.12 -9.69
CA ALA A 167 -0.54 2.93 -8.78
C ALA A 167 -0.24 3.40 -7.34
N LEU A 168 1.02 3.46 -6.91
CA LEU A 168 1.37 4.01 -5.59
C LEU A 168 0.99 5.49 -5.44
N TYR A 169 0.90 6.24 -6.54
CA TYR A 169 0.42 7.62 -6.49
C TYR A 169 -1.04 7.74 -6.05
N TYR A 170 -1.84 6.65 -6.06
CA TYR A 170 -3.15 6.66 -5.44
C TYR A 170 -3.09 6.89 -3.93
N LEU A 171 -2.05 6.40 -3.25
CA LEU A 171 -1.82 6.65 -1.82
C LEU A 171 -1.52 8.14 -1.56
N SER A 172 -0.98 8.86 -2.54
CA SER A 172 -0.71 10.31 -2.47
C SER A 172 -1.98 11.17 -2.45
N PHE A 173 -3.13 10.60 -2.80
CA PHE A 173 -4.44 11.25 -2.71
C PHE A 173 -5.18 10.93 -1.40
N CYS A 174 -4.66 10.01 -0.60
CA CYS A 174 -5.23 9.70 0.71
C CYS A 174 -4.84 10.80 1.71
N PRO A 175 -5.75 11.17 2.64
CA PRO A 175 -5.39 12.08 3.72
C PRO A 175 -4.29 11.47 4.58
N VAL A 176 -3.31 12.31 4.94
CA VAL A 176 -2.17 11.92 5.77
C VAL A 176 -2.37 12.55 7.14
N PHE A 177 -2.71 11.71 8.13
CA PHE A 177 -2.79 12.13 9.52
C PHE A 177 -1.52 11.69 10.24
N LEU A 178 -0.51 12.55 10.25
CA LEU A 178 0.65 12.35 11.12
C LEU A 178 0.19 12.55 12.57
N LYS A 179 0.52 11.60 13.45
CA LYS A 179 0.24 11.76 14.88
C LYS A 179 1.23 12.79 15.40
N ALA A 180 0.71 13.92 15.89
CA ALA A 180 1.48 14.95 16.58
C ALA A 180 1.90 14.49 17.98
#